data_AF-A0A7X7Q9X9-F1
#
_entry.id   AF-A0A7X7Q9X9-F1
#
_cell.length_a   1.000
_cell.length_b   1.000
_cell.length_c   1.000
_cell.angle_alpha   90.00
_cell.angle_beta   90.00
_cell.angle_gamma   90.00
#
_symmetry.space_group_name_H-M   'P 1'
#
loop_
_entity.id
_entity.type
_entity.pdbx_description
1 polymer ?
#
loop_
_entity_poly.entity_id
_entity_poly.type
_entity_poly.pdbx_seq_one_letter_code
_entity_poly.pdbx_strand_id
1 'polypeptide(L)'
;MTSSCQHRWPVLTHYEGASLAEIAFPLGGIGTGTISLGGRADLRDFELANRAAKGFTPPYTFFALRAEPEGSPAMTRVLEGMLCPPYAGSFGVRTAAAGLPRMRQVALDAAYPFARFTLSDPALPLEIALEAFNPLIPLDIERSSLPIAVLRYVLTNPSD
;
A
#
# COMPACT_ATOMS: atom_id res chain seq x y z
N MET A 1 16.95 -13.85 27.05
CA MET A 1 15.85 -12.86 27.05
C MET A 1 16.28 -11.67 26.21
N THR A 2 16.16 -11.77 24.89
CA THR A 2 16.38 -10.65 23.98
C THR A 2 15.08 -9.87 23.92
N SER A 3 14.95 -8.82 24.74
CA SER A 3 13.90 -7.83 24.56
C SER A 3 14.07 -7.23 23.16
N SER A 4 13.17 -7.57 22.24
CA SER A 4 13.10 -6.88 20.96
C SER A 4 12.66 -5.45 21.28
N CYS A 5 13.52 -4.48 20.96
CA CYS A 5 13.08 -3.10 20.84
C CYS A 5 12.10 -3.07 19.66
N GLN A 6 10.80 -3.25 19.93
CA GLN A 6 9.76 -2.95 18.97
C GLN A 6 9.82 -1.44 18.72
N HIS A 7 10.58 -1.03 17.72
CA HIS A 7 10.58 0.35 17.24
C HIS A 7 9.17 0.63 16.73
N ARG A 8 8.41 1.40 17.51
CA ARG A 8 7.03 1.76 17.20
C ARG A 8 7.03 2.56 15.90
N TRP A 9 6.23 2.13 14.92
CA TRP A 9 6.10 2.83 13.65
C TRP A 9 5.59 4.27 13.91
N PRO A 10 6.15 5.31 13.28
CA PRO A 10 5.69 6.69 13.49
C PRO A 10 4.25 6.87 13.01
N VAL A 11 3.41 7.54 13.81
CA VAL A 11 2.01 7.85 13.48
C VAL A 11 1.71 9.28 13.92
N LEU A 12 1.21 10.11 12.99
CA LEU A 12 0.70 11.45 13.26
C LEU A 12 -0.83 11.48 13.14
N THR A 13 -1.37 10.86 12.09
CA THR A 13 -2.80 10.85 11.81
C THR A 13 -3.25 9.46 11.37
N HIS A 14 -4.40 9.04 11.87
CA HIS A 14 -5.07 7.80 11.47
C HIS A 14 -6.22 8.11 10.49
N TYR A 15 -6.35 7.31 9.44
CA TYR A 15 -7.40 7.43 8.42
C TYR A 15 -8.08 6.09 8.16
N GLU A 16 -9.40 6.12 8.03
CA GLU A 16 -10.23 4.98 7.67
C GLU A 16 -11.46 5.42 6.87
N GLY A 17 -12.15 4.45 6.26
CA GLY A 17 -13.41 4.69 5.54
C GLY A 17 -13.30 5.75 4.45
N ALA A 18 -14.24 6.70 4.43
CA ALA A 18 -14.33 7.72 3.37
C ALA A 18 -13.11 8.65 3.31
N SER A 19 -12.38 8.84 4.42
CA SER A 19 -11.19 9.70 4.46
C SER A 19 -10.02 9.14 3.65
N LEU A 20 -10.05 7.85 3.28
CA LEU A 20 -9.05 7.23 2.42
C LEU A 20 -9.20 7.59 0.93
N ALA A 21 -10.37 8.10 0.50
CA ALA A 21 -10.72 8.23 -0.92
C ALA A 21 -9.70 9.04 -1.74
N GLU A 22 -9.20 10.13 -1.16
CA GLU A 22 -8.31 11.09 -1.83
C GLU A 22 -6.85 11.00 -1.38
N ILE A 23 -6.50 10.02 -0.55
CA ILE A 23 -5.12 9.88 -0.07
C ILE A 23 -4.22 9.45 -1.22
N ALA A 24 -3.14 10.20 -1.46
CA ALA A 24 -2.06 9.86 -2.39
C ALA A 24 -0.73 10.18 -1.70
N PHE A 25 -0.14 9.18 -1.07
CA PHE A 25 1.11 9.32 -0.31
C PHE A 25 2.30 9.22 -1.26
N PRO A 26 3.14 10.26 -1.41
CA PRO A 26 4.21 10.25 -2.41
C PRO A 26 5.38 9.36 -1.95
N LEU A 27 5.77 8.39 -2.78
CA LEU A 27 6.99 7.60 -2.62
C LEU A 27 7.98 7.95 -3.72
N GLY A 28 9.07 8.61 -3.34
CA GLY A 28 10.15 9.01 -4.25
C GLY A 28 11.08 10.03 -3.60
N GLY A 29 12.36 9.95 -3.91
CA GLY A 29 13.35 10.91 -3.47
C GLY A 29 13.19 12.28 -4.15
N ILE A 30 13.89 13.27 -3.60
CA ILE A 30 13.90 14.63 -4.15
C ILE A 30 14.44 14.60 -5.59
N GLY A 31 13.60 15.02 -6.54
CA GLY A 31 13.96 15.13 -7.95
C GLY A 31 13.92 13.81 -8.74
N THR A 32 13.44 12.70 -8.16
CA THR A 32 13.48 11.39 -8.81
C THR A 32 12.21 11.04 -9.59
N GLY A 33 11.17 11.85 -9.46
CA GLY A 33 9.80 11.42 -9.73
C GLY A 33 9.24 10.58 -8.59
N THR A 34 7.94 10.30 -8.67
CA THR A 34 7.14 9.76 -7.56
C THR A 34 6.20 8.67 -8.05
N ILE A 35 5.99 7.65 -7.23
CA ILE A 35 4.85 6.75 -7.31
C ILE A 35 3.96 7.06 -6.11
N SER A 36 2.67 7.31 -6.32
CA SER A 36 1.75 7.59 -5.22
C SER A 36 1.18 6.28 -4.66
N LEU A 37 1.21 6.15 -3.34
CA LEU A 37 0.52 5.09 -2.62
C LEU A 37 -0.86 5.60 -2.19
N GLY A 38 -1.90 5.09 -2.83
CA GLY A 38 -3.28 5.50 -2.62
C GLY A 38 -3.84 5.05 -1.26
N GLY A 39 -4.95 5.65 -0.83
CA GLY A 39 -5.60 5.30 0.43
C GLY A 39 -6.15 3.87 0.51
N ARG A 40 -6.19 3.14 -0.62
CA ARG A 40 -6.50 1.70 -0.64
C ARG A 40 -5.24 0.84 -0.60
N ALA A 41 -4.07 1.41 -0.31
CA ALA A 41 -2.76 0.79 -0.48
C ALA A 41 -2.40 0.43 -1.95
N ASP A 42 -3.07 1.05 -2.93
CA ASP A 42 -2.81 0.83 -4.35
C ASP A 42 -1.71 1.74 -4.90
N LEU A 43 -0.92 1.24 -5.86
CA LEU A 43 0.09 2.03 -6.55
C LEU A 43 -0.57 2.81 -7.70
N ARG A 44 -0.45 4.14 -7.68
CA ARG A 44 -1.01 5.04 -8.70
C ARG A 44 -0.11 6.22 -8.99
N ASP A 45 -0.49 7.00 -10.01
CA ASP A 45 0.20 8.23 -10.40
C ASP A 45 1.71 8.01 -10.58
N PHE A 46 2.08 7.14 -11.53
CA PHE A 46 3.48 6.85 -11.84
C PHE A 46 4.11 8.04 -12.60
N GLU A 47 4.54 9.05 -11.86
CA GLU A 47 5.14 10.28 -12.34
C GLU A 47 6.66 10.13 -12.40
N LEU A 48 7.11 9.31 -13.35
CA LEU A 48 8.51 8.97 -13.56
C LEU A 48 9.05 9.66 -14.82
N ALA A 49 10.38 9.71 -14.94
CA ALA A 49 11.08 10.23 -16.12
C ALA A 49 10.67 11.66 -16.53
N ASN A 50 10.47 12.55 -15.54
CA ASN A 50 10.08 13.95 -15.75
C ASN A 50 8.75 14.13 -16.50
N ARG A 51 7.86 13.14 -16.43
CA ARG A 51 6.54 13.20 -17.06
C ARG A 51 5.45 13.36 -15.98
N ALA A 52 4.74 14.49 -16.03
CA ALA A 52 3.49 14.62 -15.29
C ALA A 52 2.49 13.57 -15.79
N ALA A 53 2.03 12.72 -14.88
CA ALA A 53 1.32 11.47 -15.22
C ALA A 53 0.29 11.09 -14.14
N LYS A 54 -0.43 12.07 -13.59
CA LYS A 54 -1.58 11.80 -12.71
C LYS A 54 -2.63 10.93 -13.41
N GLY A 55 -3.15 9.96 -12.68
CA GLY A 55 -4.06 8.93 -13.17
C GLY A 55 -3.38 7.81 -13.97
N PHE A 56 -2.06 7.86 -14.20
CA PHE A 56 -1.35 6.78 -14.87
C PHE A 56 -0.95 5.69 -13.87
N THR A 57 -1.54 4.52 -14.04
CA THR A 57 -1.15 3.27 -13.36
C THR A 57 -0.88 2.22 -14.43
N PRO A 58 0.36 1.69 -14.52
CA PRO A 58 0.64 0.58 -15.44
C PRO A 58 -0.24 -0.64 -15.10
N PRO A 59 -0.75 -1.38 -16.10
CA PRO A 59 -1.58 -2.54 -15.85
C PRO A 59 -0.81 -3.60 -15.06
N TYR A 60 -1.53 -4.39 -14.24
CA TYR A 60 -0.96 -5.48 -13.44
C TYR A 60 0.10 -5.04 -12.41
N THR A 61 -0.01 -3.82 -11.89
CA THR A 61 0.90 -3.28 -10.88
C THR A 61 0.29 -3.38 -9.49
N PHE A 62 0.49 -4.51 -8.83
CA PHE A 62 0.02 -4.76 -7.47
C PHE A 62 0.79 -5.94 -6.85
N PHE A 63 0.74 -6.05 -5.53
CA PHE A 63 1.19 -7.26 -4.83
C PHE A 63 -0.01 -8.15 -4.50
N ALA A 64 0.20 -9.46 -4.53
CA ALA A 64 -0.80 -10.44 -4.16
C ALA A 64 -0.23 -11.44 -3.16
N LEU A 65 -1.08 -11.89 -2.24
CA LEU A 65 -0.81 -12.92 -1.26
C LEU A 65 -1.61 -14.16 -1.61
N ARG A 66 -0.96 -15.32 -1.54
CA ARG A 66 -1.60 -16.63 -1.48
C ARG A 66 -1.31 -17.22 -0.10
N ALA A 67 -2.36 -17.57 0.63
CA ALA A 67 -2.27 -18.28 1.90
C ALA A 67 -3.03 -19.61 1.79
N GLU A 68 -2.53 -20.65 2.45
CA GLU A 68 -3.14 -21.97 2.44
C GLU A 68 -3.04 -22.55 3.86
N PRO A 69 -4.07 -22.33 4.69
CA PRO A 69 -4.14 -22.96 6.00
C PRO A 69 -4.21 -24.48 5.87
N GLU A 70 -3.62 -25.20 6.82
CA GLU A 70 -3.65 -26.66 6.82
C GLU A 70 -5.10 -27.18 6.79
N GLY A 71 -5.37 -28.15 5.91
CA GLY A 71 -6.70 -28.73 5.75
C GLY A 71 -7.75 -27.81 5.09
N SER A 72 -7.36 -26.62 4.61
CA SER A 72 -8.27 -25.65 3.98
C SER A 72 -7.85 -25.32 2.54
N PRO A 73 -8.79 -24.92 1.66
CA PRO A 73 -8.44 -24.46 0.32
C PRO A 73 -7.56 -23.21 0.36
N ALA A 74 -6.64 -23.10 -0.61
CA ALA A 74 -5.83 -21.90 -0.79
C ALA A 74 -6.69 -20.68 -1.11
N MET A 75 -6.29 -19.55 -0.56
CA MET A 75 -6.95 -18.26 -0.69
C MET A 75 -5.96 -17.22 -1.23
N THR A 76 -6.42 -16.42 -2.19
CA THR A 76 -5.62 -15.36 -2.82
C THR A 76 -6.26 -14.00 -2.59
N ARG A 77 -5.44 -12.99 -2.26
CA ARG A 77 -5.86 -11.59 -2.17
C ARG A 77 -4.85 -10.67 -2.84
N VAL A 78 -5.33 -9.72 -3.62
CA VAL A 78 -4.53 -8.53 -3.94
C VAL A 78 -4.42 -7.70 -2.67
N LEU A 79 -3.21 -7.28 -2.31
CA LEU A 79 -2.90 -6.52 -1.09
C LEU A 79 -3.23 -5.03 -1.25
N GLU A 80 -4.44 -4.77 -1.70
CA GLU A 80 -5.06 -3.45 -1.86
C GLU A 80 -6.51 -3.57 -1.38
N GLY A 81 -7.10 -2.44 -0.97
CA GLY A 81 -8.51 -2.34 -0.63
C GLY A 81 -9.44 -2.63 -1.81
N MET A 82 -10.73 -2.79 -1.52
CA MET A 82 -11.76 -2.98 -2.55
C MET A 82 -11.81 -1.80 -3.53
N LEU A 83 -12.18 -2.08 -4.78
CA LEU A 83 -12.45 -1.02 -5.74
C LEU A 83 -13.76 -0.32 -5.37
N CYS A 84 -13.81 0.99 -5.51
CA CYS A 84 -14.99 1.80 -5.17
C CYS A 84 -15.56 2.48 -6.42
N PRO A 85 -16.86 2.80 -6.44
CA PRO A 85 -17.43 3.61 -7.49
C PRO A 85 -16.78 5.00 -7.54
N PRO A 86 -16.81 5.70 -8.70
CA PRO A 86 -17.57 5.34 -9.90
C PRO A 86 -16.80 4.39 -10.84
N TYR A 87 -17.46 3.30 -11.27
CA TYR A 87 -16.92 2.36 -12.27
C TYR A 87 -17.13 2.90 -13.70
N ALA A 88 -16.52 4.06 -13.99
CA ALA A 88 -16.82 4.88 -15.16
C ALA A 88 -16.16 4.46 -16.48
N GLY A 89 -15.65 3.22 -16.60
CA GLY A 89 -15.13 2.72 -17.87
C GLY A 89 -16.26 2.31 -18.83
N SER A 90 -15.96 2.32 -20.13
CA SER A 90 -16.92 1.94 -21.18
C SER A 90 -17.48 0.52 -21.00
N PHE A 91 -16.73 -0.37 -20.35
CA PHE A 91 -17.15 -1.73 -19.98
C PHE A 91 -17.07 -1.97 -18.46
N GLY A 92 -17.25 -0.92 -17.65
CA GLY A 92 -17.19 -0.98 -16.19
C GLY A 92 -15.82 -0.61 -15.63
N VAL A 93 -15.22 -1.47 -14.79
CA VAL A 93 -13.96 -1.15 -14.10
C VAL A 93 -12.77 -1.21 -15.07
N ARG A 94 -12.00 -0.12 -15.15
CA ARG A 94 -10.80 -0.02 -16.01
C ARG A 94 -9.55 -0.67 -15.42
N THR A 95 -9.52 -0.88 -14.11
CA THR A 95 -8.38 -1.47 -13.41
C THR A 95 -8.12 -2.89 -13.90
N ALA A 96 -6.89 -3.17 -14.31
CA ALA A 96 -6.46 -4.52 -14.66
C ALA A 96 -6.71 -5.48 -13.50
N ALA A 97 -7.15 -6.71 -13.80
CA ALA A 97 -7.46 -7.73 -12.80
C ALA A 97 -8.52 -7.28 -11.75
N ALA A 98 -9.48 -6.43 -12.16
CA ALA A 98 -10.56 -5.96 -11.28
C ALA A 98 -11.38 -7.09 -10.62
N GLY A 99 -11.47 -8.25 -11.26
CA GLY A 99 -12.19 -9.41 -10.73
C GLY A 99 -11.46 -10.21 -9.66
N LEU A 100 -10.19 -9.89 -9.36
CA LEU A 100 -9.46 -10.58 -8.29
C LEU A 100 -9.97 -10.12 -6.91
N PRO A 101 -10.09 -11.04 -5.93
CA PRO A 101 -10.42 -10.69 -4.56
C PRO A 101 -9.38 -9.73 -3.94
N ARG A 102 -9.86 -8.76 -3.16
CA ARG A 102 -9.10 -7.66 -2.54
C ARG A 102 -9.35 -7.62 -1.04
N MET A 103 -8.56 -6.83 -0.31
CA MET A 103 -8.72 -6.63 1.13
C MET A 103 -10.01 -5.85 1.40
N ARG A 104 -10.84 -6.34 2.33
CA ARG A 104 -12.16 -5.74 2.60
C ARG A 104 -12.07 -4.47 3.43
N GLN A 105 -11.08 -4.39 4.31
CA GLN A 105 -10.85 -3.21 5.13
C GLN A 105 -9.41 -2.75 4.97
N VAL A 106 -9.26 -1.43 4.97
CA VAL A 106 -8.00 -0.73 4.91
C VAL A 106 -8.06 0.39 5.94
N ALA A 107 -6.98 0.57 6.68
CA ALA A 107 -6.74 1.76 7.49
C ALA A 107 -5.32 2.24 7.24
N LEU A 108 -5.07 3.54 7.39
CA LEU A 108 -3.76 4.15 7.22
C LEU A 108 -3.35 4.92 8.46
N ASP A 109 -2.20 4.57 9.01
CA ASP A 109 -1.44 5.38 9.94
C ASP A 109 -0.37 6.16 9.17
N ALA A 110 -0.52 7.48 9.08
CA ALA A 110 0.34 8.35 8.30
C ALA A 110 1.22 9.23 9.18
N ALA A 111 2.50 9.33 8.80
CA ALA A 111 3.49 10.26 9.34
C ALA A 111 4.58 10.49 8.29
N TYR A 112 4.31 11.33 7.28
CA TYR A 112 5.24 11.55 6.16
C TYR A 112 6.70 11.74 6.62
N PRO A 113 7.67 10.95 6.10
CA PRO A 113 7.62 10.07 4.91
C PRO A 113 7.16 8.61 5.14
N PHE A 114 6.62 8.30 6.31
CA PHE A 114 6.16 6.95 6.67
C PHE A 114 4.64 6.78 6.50
N ALA A 115 4.24 5.70 5.85
CA ALA A 115 2.85 5.27 5.74
C ALA A 115 2.77 3.81 6.20
N ARG A 116 1.84 3.50 7.11
CA ARG A 116 1.54 2.12 7.49
C ARG A 116 0.07 1.83 7.22
N PHE A 117 -0.19 0.93 6.29
CA PHE A 117 -1.51 0.41 6.03
C PHE A 117 -1.75 -0.85 6.84
N THR A 118 -2.91 -0.95 7.46
CA THR A 118 -3.46 -2.20 7.98
C THR A 118 -4.45 -2.74 6.97
N LEU A 119 -4.27 -4.00 6.56
CA LEU A 119 -5.08 -4.66 5.55
C LEU A 119 -5.75 -5.89 6.18
N SER A 120 -7.08 -5.97 6.12
CA SER A 120 -7.79 -7.14 6.65
C SER A 120 -8.91 -7.63 5.73
N ASP A 121 -9.17 -8.94 5.81
CA ASP A 121 -10.31 -9.61 5.22
C ASP A 121 -10.76 -10.71 6.21
N PRO A 122 -12.02 -10.72 6.67
CA PRO A 122 -12.53 -11.76 7.58
C PRO A 122 -12.37 -13.21 7.10
N ALA A 123 -12.19 -13.43 5.79
CA ALA A 123 -11.94 -14.75 5.22
C ALA A 123 -10.45 -15.11 5.10
N LEU A 124 -9.53 -14.25 5.54
CA LEU A 124 -8.08 -14.46 5.51
C LEU A 124 -7.55 -14.41 6.96
N PRO A 125 -7.09 -15.53 7.53
CA PRO A 125 -6.67 -15.60 8.93
C PRO A 125 -5.24 -15.09 9.13
N LEU A 126 -4.92 -13.92 8.59
CA LEU A 126 -3.61 -13.28 8.72
C LEU A 126 -3.78 -11.80 9.07
N GLU A 127 -2.93 -11.31 9.96
CA GLU A 127 -2.77 -9.88 10.16
C GLU A 127 -1.73 -9.37 9.17
N ILE A 128 -2.09 -8.36 8.38
CA ILE A 128 -1.23 -7.85 7.31
C ILE A 128 -1.07 -6.34 7.48
N ALA A 129 0.18 -5.91 7.52
CA ALA A 129 0.53 -4.50 7.41
C ALA A 129 1.44 -4.25 6.20
N LEU A 130 1.23 -3.13 5.53
CA LEU A 130 2.18 -2.58 4.56
C LEU A 130 2.81 -1.33 5.18
N GLU A 131 4.12 -1.38 5.38
CA GLU A 131 4.93 -0.27 5.83
C GLU A 131 5.72 0.29 4.66
N ALA A 132 5.38 1.50 4.24
CA ALA A 132 5.92 2.14 3.07
C ALA A 132 6.58 3.48 3.39
N PHE A 133 7.71 3.74 2.74
CA PHE A 133 8.41 5.02 2.82
C PHE A 133 9.41 5.17 1.67
N ASN A 134 9.88 6.38 1.44
CA ASN A 134 11.18 6.63 0.81
C ASN A 134 12.10 7.31 1.83
N PRO A 135 13.43 7.16 1.74
CA PRO A 135 14.33 7.92 2.58
C PRO A 135 14.10 9.42 2.33
N LEU A 136 13.69 10.15 3.36
CA LEU A 136 13.64 11.60 3.39
C LEU A 136 14.20 12.04 4.74
N ILE A 137 15.49 12.35 4.74
CA ILE A 137 16.28 12.56 5.94
C ILE A 137 16.68 14.04 5.96
N PRO A 138 16.23 14.82 6.96
CA PRO A 138 16.61 16.22 7.08
C PRO A 138 18.14 16.39 7.02
N LEU A 139 18.59 17.35 6.20
CA LEU A 139 19.99 17.71 6.01
C LEU A 139 20.88 16.64 5.32
N ASP A 140 20.33 15.52 4.87
CA ASP A 140 21.04 14.49 4.11
C ASP A 140 20.45 14.39 2.69
N ILE A 141 21.00 15.20 1.78
CA ILE A 141 20.53 15.30 0.40
C ILE A 141 20.80 14.00 -0.36
N GLU A 142 21.97 13.38 -0.17
CA GLU A 142 22.37 12.18 -0.91
C GLU A 142 21.38 11.04 -0.68
N ARG A 143 21.00 10.78 0.58
CA ARG A 143 20.02 9.75 0.89
C ARG A 143 18.60 10.17 0.53
N SER A 144 18.26 11.46 0.68
CA SER A 144 16.93 11.97 0.37
C SER A 144 16.61 12.04 -1.13
N SER A 145 17.63 11.99 -2.00
CA SER A 145 17.50 12.02 -3.46
C SER A 145 17.59 10.64 -4.11
N LEU A 146 17.53 9.54 -3.34
CA LEU A 146 17.55 8.20 -3.90
C LEU A 146 16.22 7.88 -4.62
N PRO A 147 16.26 7.32 -5.85
CA PRO A 147 15.06 6.93 -6.60
C PRO A 147 14.51 5.60 -6.09
N ILE A 148 14.11 5.55 -4.81
CA ILE A 148 13.71 4.33 -4.11
C ILE A 148 12.35 4.54 -3.42
N ALA A 149 11.47 3.55 -3.57
CA ALA A 149 10.30 3.35 -2.74
C ALA A 149 10.48 2.02 -2.01
N VAL A 150 10.29 2.02 -0.69
CA VAL A 150 10.31 0.80 0.14
C VAL A 150 8.87 0.41 0.42
N LEU A 151 8.54 -0.85 0.16
CA LEU A 151 7.29 -1.48 0.55
C LEU A 151 7.62 -2.73 1.38
N ARG A 152 7.43 -2.64 2.69
CA ARG A 152 7.64 -3.75 3.62
C ARG A 152 6.29 -4.34 4.03
N TYR A 153 6.00 -5.53 3.53
CA TYR A 153 4.85 -6.31 3.99
C TYR A 153 5.22 -7.08 5.25
N VAL A 154 4.45 -6.87 6.32
CA VAL A 154 4.55 -7.60 7.59
C VAL A 154 3.32 -8.48 7.69
N LEU A 155 3.54 -9.79 7.73
CA LEU A 155 2.49 -10.79 7.87
C LEU A 155 2.67 -11.48 9.21
N THR A 156 1.63 -11.47 10.03
CA THR A 156 1.57 -12.20 11.29
C THR A 156 0.49 -13.25 11.19
N ASN A 157 0.84 -14.50 11.49
CA ASN A 157 -0.16 -15.53 11.75
C ASN A 157 -0.51 -15.46 13.24
N PRO A 158 -1.74 -15.06 13.63
CA PRO A 158 -2.14 -15.02 15.02
C PRO A 158 -2.54 -16.39 15.57
N SER A 159 -2.59 -17.44 14.74
CA SER A 159 -2.82 -18.81 15.20
C SER A 159 -1.57 -19.39 15.86
N ASP A 160 -1.79 -20.29 16.83
CA ASP A 160 -0.77 -21.15 17.41
C ASP A 160 -0.27 -22.23 16.41
#